data_AF-A0A9D9HYB9-F1
#
_entry.id   AF-A0A9D9HYB9-F1
#
_cell.length_a   1.000
_cell.length_b   1.000
_cell.length_c   1.000
_cell.angle_alpha   90.00
_cell.angle_beta   90.00
_cell.angle_gamma   90.00
#
_symmetry.space_group_name_H-M   'P 1'
#
loop_
_entity.id
_entity.type
_entity.pdbx_description
1 polymer ?
#
loop_
_entity_poly.entity_id
_entity_poly.type
_entity_poly.pdbx_seq_one_letter_code
_entity_poly.pdbx_strand_id
1 'polypeptide(L)' 'MEQQIGRESQKDNDLFFTCSLIDYIARKTKNERSVVVNTLGKERIEKIYDLADVYH' A
#
# COMPACT_ATOMS: atom_id res chain seq x y z
N MET A 1 -10.70 14.54 15.69
CA MET A 1 -11.55 13.76 14.76
C MET A 1 -11.32 12.32 15.13
N GLU A 2 -12.34 11.63 15.65
CA GLU A 2 -12.25 10.21 15.92
C GLU A 2 -12.23 9.49 14.56
N GLN A 3 -11.08 8.92 14.20
CA GLN A 3 -11.01 8.04 13.03
C GLN A 3 -11.95 6.86 13.28
N GLN A 4 -12.86 6.64 12.34
CA GLN A 4 -13.81 5.54 12.37
C GLN A 4 -13.02 4.22 12.44
N ILE A 5 -13.00 3.58 13.59
CA ILE A 5 -12.28 2.31 13.80
C ILE A 5 -13.03 1.26 12.98
N GLY A 6 -12.53 1.00 11.77
CA GLY A 6 -12.89 -0.20 11.01
C GLY A 6 -12.63 -1.45 11.85
N ARG A 7 -13.21 -2.59 11.46
CA ARG A 7 -13.06 -3.85 12.22
C ARG A 7 -11.60 -4.28 12.42
N GLU A 8 -10.69 -3.81 11.57
CA GLU A 8 -9.28 -4.18 11.56
C GLU A 8 -8.39 -3.06 12.12
N SER A 9 -7.19 -3.43 12.57
CA SER A 9 -6.23 -2.45 13.08
C SER A 9 -5.77 -1.51 11.98
N GLN A 10 -5.40 -0.28 12.33
CA GLN A 10 -4.89 0.70 11.36
C GLN A 10 -3.70 0.15 10.56
N LYS A 11 -2.78 -0.56 11.24
CA LYS A 11 -1.61 -1.18 10.58
C LYS A 11 -1.99 -2.23 9.54
N ASP A 12 -3.05 -2.99 9.79
CA ASP A 12 -3.53 -4.01 8.85
C ASP A 12 -4.18 -3.34 7.62
N ASN A 13 -4.95 -2.27 7.83
CA ASN A 13 -5.52 -1.48 6.74
C ASN A 13 -4.43 -0.82 5.88
N ASP A 14 -3.44 -0.19 6.51
CA ASP A 14 -2.29 0.45 5.84
C ASP A 14 -1.50 -0.56 5.00
N LEU A 15 -1.29 -1.76 5.54
CA LEU A 15 -0.63 -2.85 4.83
C LEU A 15 -1.47 -3.32 3.65
N PHE A 16 -2.78 -3.48 3.85
CA PHE A 16 -3.71 -3.90 2.82
C PHE A 16 -3.78 -2.89 1.67
N PHE A 17 -3.88 -1.59 1.97
CA PHE A 17 -3.84 -0.52 0.97
C PHE A 17 -2.53 -0.53 0.19
N THR A 18 -1.40 -0.57 0.90
CA THR A 18 -0.07 -0.58 0.28
C THR A 18 0.08 -1.76 -0.69
N CYS A 19 -0.36 -2.96 -0.28
CA CYS A 19 -0.31 -4.14 -1.14
C CYS A 19 -1.29 -4.05 -2.32
N SER A 20 -2.49 -3.51 -2.10
CA SER A 20 -3.49 -3.30 -3.15
C SER A 20 -3.02 -2.31 -4.21
N LEU A 21 -2.29 -1.26 -3.81
CA LEU A 21 -1.70 -0.30 -4.73
C LEU A 21 -0.59 -0.94 -5.58
N ILE A 22 0.29 -1.73 -4.98
CA ILE A 22 1.32 -2.49 -5.70
C ILE A 22 0.67 -3.44 -6.71
N ASP A 23 -0.38 -4.15 -6.31
CA ASP A 23 -1.11 -5.08 -7.18
C ASP A 23 -1.83 -4.33 -8.33
N TYR A 24 -2.41 -3.17 -8.04
CA TYR A 24 -3.01 -2.31 -9.06
C TYR A 24 -1.98 -1.87 -10.11
N ILE A 25 -0.81 -1.40 -9.69
CA ILE A 25 0.28 -1.00 -10.59
C ILE A 25 0.75 -2.19 -11.41
N ALA A 26 0.92 -3.36 -10.80
CA ALA A 26 1.31 -4.59 -11.49
C ALA A 26 0.31 -4.95 -12.60
N ARG A 27 -1.00 -4.94 -12.29
CA ARG A 27 -2.06 -5.20 -13.29
C ARG A 27 -2.10 -4.15 -14.39
N LYS A 28 -2.01 -2.86 -14.05
CA LYS A 28 -2.05 -1.76 -15.04
C LYS A 28 -0.86 -1.76 -15.98
N THR A 29 0.32 -2.09 -15.46
CA THR A 29 1.57 -2.14 -16.25
C THR A 29 1.85 -3.51 -16.85
N LYS A 30 1.00 -4.51 -16.59
CA LYS A 30 1.15 -5.91 -17.03
C LYS A 30 2.49 -6.53 -16.59
N ASN A 31 2.92 -6.23 -15.37
CA ASN A 31 4.13 -6.77 -14.77
C ASN A 31 3.81 -7.70 -13.60
N GLU A 32 4.78 -8.50 -13.20
CA GLU A 32 4.73 -9.22 -11.93
C GLU A 32 4.84 -8.24 -10.74
N ARG A 33 4.19 -8.59 -9.62
CA ARG A 33 4.28 -7.81 -8.37
C ARG A 33 5.73 -7.66 -7.90
N SER A 34 6.55 -8.69 -8.09
CA SER A 34 7.99 -8.70 -7.78
C SER A 34 8.75 -7.58 -8.51
N VAL A 35 8.47 -7.40 -9.81
CA VAL A 35 9.08 -6.35 -10.65
C VAL A 35 8.69 -4.98 -10.13
N VAL A 36 7.41 -4.77 -9.79
CA VAL A 36 6.92 -3.50 -9.23
C VAL A 36 7.57 -3.20 -7.88
N VAL A 37 7.62 -4.17 -6.97
CA VAL A 37 8.26 -4.02 -5.65
C VAL A 37 9.73 -3.66 -5.79
N ASN A 38 10.47 -4.37 -6.65
CA ASN A 38 11.89 -4.11 -6.89
C ASN A 38 12.12 -2.75 -7.55
N THR A 39 11.21 -2.32 -8.42
CA THR A 39 11.29 -1.02 -9.10
C THR A 39 11.00 0.14 -8.16
N LEU A 40 10.00 0.00 -7.28
CA LEU A 40 9.69 1.00 -6.26
C LEU A 40 10.80 1.10 -5.23
N GLY A 41 11.34 -0.05 -4.80
CA GLY A 41 12.35 -0.13 -3.77
C GLY A 41 11.80 0.14 -2.36
N LYS A 42 12.58 -0.25 -1.36
CA LYS A 42 12.17 -0.25 0.06
C LYS A 42 11.75 1.15 0.54
N GLU A 43 12.56 2.18 0.31
CA GLU A 43 12.30 3.54 0.80
C GLU A 43 10.96 4.11 0.31
N ARG A 44 10.60 3.85 -0.96
CA ARG A 44 9.32 4.34 -1.50
C ARG A 44 8.14 3.55 -0.96
N ILE A 45 8.30 2.24 -0.78
CA ILE A 45 7.26 1.39 -0.21
C ILE A 45 7.01 1.76 1.26
N GLU A 46 8.07 2.01 2.04
CA GLU A 46 7.96 2.52 3.42
C GLU A 46 7.22 3.85 3.44
N LYS A 47 7.57 4.79 2.56
CA LYS A 47 6.85 6.07 2.47
C LYS A 47 5.38 5.93 2.07
N ILE A 48 5.04 4.97 1.20
CA ILE A 48 3.64 4.69 0.83
C ILE A 48 2.89 4.12 2.04
N TYR A 49 3.51 3.21 2.80
CA TYR A 49 2.95 2.62 4.00
C TYR A 49 2.71 3.67 5.09
N ASP A 50 3.70 4.52 5.36
CA ASP A 50 3.62 5.59 6.37
C ASP A 50 2.58 6.66 6.03
N LEU A 51 2.18 6.78 4.76
CA LEU A 51 1.16 7.72 4.29
C LEU A 51 -0.17 7.03 3.95
N ALA A 52 -0.28 5.73 4.18
CA ALA A 52 -1.45 4.96 3.77
C ALA A 52 -2.72 5.48 4.47
N ASP A 53 -2.65 5.86 5.74
CA ASP A 53 -3.77 6.37 6.52
C ASP A 53 -4.35 7.70 5.98
N VAL A 54 -3.53 8.51 5.28
CA VAL A 54 -3.95 9.73 4.58
C VAL A 54 -4.54 9.43 3.19
N TYR A 55 -4.13 8.32 2.57
CA TYR A 55 -4.56 7.95 1.21
C TYR A 55 -5.79 7.02 1.15
N HIS A 56 -6.26 6.52 2.29
CA HIS A 56 -7.53 5.77 2.43
C HIS A 56 -8.77 6.65 2.20
#